data_AF-A0A944TU04-F1
#
_entry.id   AF-A0A944TU04-F1
#
_cell.length_a   1.000
_cell.length_b   1.000
_cell.length_c   1.000
_cell.angle_alpha   90.00
_cell.angle_beta   90.00
_cell.angle_gamma   90.00
#
_symmetry.space_group_name_H-M   'P 1'
#
loop_
_entity.id
_entity.type
_entity.pdbx_description
1 polymer ?
#
loop_
_entity_poly.entity_id
_entity_poly.type
_entity_poly.pdbx_seq_one_letter_code
_entity_poly.pdbx_strand_id
1 'polypeptide(L)'
;MSLQDQVLKKFESMGGKKTLKEMAGMTGLSLTRVFRLQNGSRMKLDEYEIIKKLIGERDCSTRLIKLIEEAQLSLSPETLEEFAKKLELKVRLSQFQIEEKK
;
A
#
# COMPACT_ATOMS: atom_id res chain seq x y z
N MET A 1 1.97 20.06 0.56
CA MET A 1 1.10 18.87 0.43
C MET A 1 0.20 18.81 1.66
N SER A 2 -1.12 18.77 1.50
CA SER A 2 -2.03 18.67 2.64
C SER A 2 -2.01 17.26 3.25
N LEU A 3 -2.52 17.11 4.48
CA LEU A 3 -2.69 15.79 5.11
C LEU A 3 -3.60 14.88 4.27
N GLN A 4 -4.66 15.45 3.69
CA GLN A 4 -5.56 14.74 2.78
C GLN A 4 -4.79 14.17 1.58
N ASP A 5 -3.94 14.97 0.93
CA ASP A 5 -3.16 14.51 -0.23
C ASP A 5 -2.23 13.35 0.14
N GLN A 6 -1.61 13.40 1.32
CA GLN A 6 -0.73 12.34 1.80
C GLN A 6 -1.49 11.03 2.00
N VAL A 7 -2.66 11.10 2.62
CA VAL A 7 -3.51 9.95 2.92
C VAL A 7 -4.07 9.33 1.63
N LEU A 8 -4.57 10.14 0.71
CA LEU A 8 -5.07 9.67 -0.58
C LEU A 8 -3.98 9.02 -1.41
N LYS A 9 -2.79 9.64 -1.49
CA LYS A 9 -1.63 9.05 -2.18
C LYS A 9 -1.21 7.71 -1.57
N LYS A 10 -1.11 7.62 -0.23
CA LYS A 10 -0.78 6.36 0.44
C LYS A 10 -1.86 5.30 0.19
N PHE A 11 -3.14 5.69 0.18
CA PHE A 11 -4.24 4.79 -0.12
C PHE A 11 -4.22 4.27 -1.57
N GLU A 12 -3.93 5.14 -2.53
CA GLU A 12 -3.75 4.80 -3.94
C GLU A 12 -2.58 3.83 -4.15
N SER A 13 -1.44 4.08 -3.50
CA SER A 13 -0.24 3.26 -3.68
C SER A 13 -0.34 1.83 -3.13
N MET A 14 -1.35 1.52 -2.31
CA MET A 14 -1.53 0.18 -1.75
C MET A 14 -1.92 -0.86 -2.82
N GLY A 15 -0.97 -1.62 -3.36
CA GLY A 15 -1.28 -2.75 -4.27
C GLY A 15 -1.57 -2.35 -5.72
N GLY A 16 -1.01 -1.24 -6.19
CA GLY A 16 -1.12 -0.79 -7.58
C GLY A 16 -2.23 0.25 -7.83
N LYS A 17 -2.29 0.81 -9.05
CA LYS A 17 -3.31 1.79 -9.45
C LYS A 17 -4.70 1.16 -9.37
N LYS A 18 -5.48 1.54 -8.35
CA LYS A 18 -6.88 1.11 -8.22
C LYS A 18 -7.79 1.99 -9.07
N THR A 19 -8.81 1.38 -9.63
CA THR A 19 -9.92 2.09 -10.26
C THR A 19 -10.79 2.78 -9.19
N LEU A 20 -11.54 3.80 -9.61
CA LEU A 20 -12.51 4.48 -8.74
C LEU A 20 -13.54 3.50 -8.14
N LYS A 21 -13.92 2.46 -8.89
CA LYS A 21 -14.87 1.42 -8.46
C LYS A 21 -14.32 0.55 -7.33
N GLU A 22 -13.06 0.17 -7.42
CA GLU A 22 -12.39 -0.61 -6.36
C GLU A 22 -12.23 0.22 -5.09
N MET A 23 -11.84 1.49 -5.23
CA MET A 23 -11.72 2.40 -4.10
C MET A 23 -13.07 2.64 -3.39
N ALA A 24 -14.15 2.78 -4.15
CA ALA A 24 -15.51 2.86 -3.62
C ALA A 24 -15.89 1.58 -2.86
N GLY A 25 -15.60 0.41 -3.43
CA GLY A 25 -15.84 -0.88 -2.78
C GLY A 25 -15.07 -1.07 -1.48
N MET A 26 -13.81 -0.62 -1.42
CA MET A 26 -12.98 -0.73 -0.22
C MET A 26 -13.41 0.23 0.89
N THR A 27 -13.77 1.45 0.53
CA THR A 27 -14.10 2.51 1.50
C THR A 27 -15.58 2.53 1.90
N GLY A 28 -16.45 1.85 1.16
CA GLY A 28 -17.90 1.97 1.31
C GLY A 28 -18.46 3.33 0.87
N LEU A 29 -17.62 4.20 0.28
CA LEU A 29 -18.05 5.49 -0.25
C LEU A 29 -18.68 5.32 -1.64
N SER A 30 -19.56 6.24 -2.01
CA SER A 30 -20.11 6.26 -3.37
C SER A 30 -19.02 6.58 -4.40
N LEU A 31 -19.16 6.02 -5.61
CA LEU A 31 -18.22 6.25 -6.72
C LEU A 31 -18.00 7.74 -6.99
N THR A 32 -19.08 8.52 -7.00
CA THR A 32 -19.04 9.98 -7.17
C THR A 32 -18.29 10.66 -6.03
N ARG A 33 -18.45 10.19 -4.79
CA ARG A 33 -17.72 10.78 -3.64
C ARG A 33 -16.23 10.51 -3.75
N VAL A 34 -15.82 9.29 -4.08
CA VAL A 34 -14.41 8.94 -4.33
C VAL A 34 -13.83 9.80 -5.45
N PHE A 35 -14.54 9.93 -6.58
CA PHE A 35 -14.12 10.81 -7.68
C PHE A 35 -13.91 12.26 -7.21
N ARG A 36 -14.84 12.81 -6.41
CA ARG A 36 -14.74 14.18 -5.89
C ARG A 36 -13.55 14.35 -4.94
N LEU A 37 -13.26 13.37 -4.08
CA LEU A 37 -12.11 13.40 -3.18
C LEU A 37 -10.79 13.40 -3.95
N GLN A 38 -10.70 12.59 -5.01
CA GLN A 38 -9.55 12.55 -5.93
C GLN A 38 -9.32 13.88 -6.66
N ASN A 39 -10.40 14.63 -6.92
CA ASN A 39 -10.36 15.96 -7.54
C ASN A 39 -10.30 17.11 -6.51
N GLY A 40 -9.84 16.85 -5.28
CA GLY A 40 -9.55 17.90 -4.29
C GLY A 40 -10.76 18.39 -3.49
N SER A 41 -11.92 17.72 -3.57
CA SER A 41 -13.02 18.02 -2.63
C SER A 41 -12.58 17.69 -1.20
N ARG A 42 -13.00 18.52 -0.25
CA ARG A 42 -12.64 18.34 1.16
C ARG A 42 -13.12 16.98 1.69
N MET A 43 -12.19 16.24 2.28
CA MET A 43 -12.43 15.00 2.99
C MET A 43 -13.08 15.29 4.34
N LYS A 44 -14.12 14.53 4.67
CA LYS A 44 -14.74 14.55 5.99
C LYS A 44 -13.96 13.66 6.97
N LEU A 45 -14.21 13.82 8.27
CA LEU A 45 -13.48 13.09 9.30
C LEU A 45 -13.76 11.57 9.26
N ASP A 46 -15.02 11.19 9.06
CA ASP A 46 -15.45 9.79 8.88
C ASP A 46 -14.75 9.13 7.67
N GLU A 47 -14.69 9.83 6.54
CA GLU A 47 -13.98 9.38 5.34
C GLU A 47 -12.48 9.19 5.60
N TYR A 48 -11.88 10.12 6.35
CA TYR A 48 -10.49 10.04 6.75
C TYR A 48 -10.22 8.82 7.64
N GLU A 49 -11.06 8.57 8.65
CA GLU A 49 -10.91 7.45 9.56
C GLU A 49 -10.99 6.10 8.83
N ILE A 50 -11.95 5.97 7.91
CA ILE A 50 -12.09 4.77 7.07
C ILE A 50 -10.83 4.53 6.25
N ILE A 51 -10.36 5.56 5.52
CA ILE A 51 -9.19 5.42 4.66
C ILE A 51 -7.95 5.12 5.49
N LYS A 52 -7.78 5.78 6.64
CA LYS A 52 -6.65 5.56 7.54
C LYS A 52 -6.65 4.15 8.14
N LYS A 53 -7.82 3.62 8.51
CA LYS A 53 -7.97 2.25 8.98
C LYS A 53 -7.57 1.25 7.90
N LEU A 54 -8.04 1.42 6.67
CA LEU A 54 -7.67 0.57 5.53
C LEU A 54 -6.17 0.62 5.23
N ILE A 55 -5.55 1.80 5.39
CA ILE A 55 -4.09 1.96 5.30
C ILE A 55 -3.39 1.16 6.40
N GLY A 56 -3.85 1.26 7.64
CA GLY A 56 -3.23 0.58 8.79
C GLY A 56 -3.40 -0.94 8.76
N GLU A 57 -4.58 -1.44 8.39
CA GLU A 57 -4.86 -2.89 8.29
C GLU A 57 -4.05 -3.58 7.19
N ARG A 58 -3.70 -2.85 6.14
CA ARG A 58 -2.86 -3.33 5.03
C ARG A 58 -1.41 -2.89 5.12
N ASP A 59 -0.96 -2.32 6.24
CA ASP A 59 0.44 -1.95 6.42
C ASP A 59 1.29 -3.21 6.71
N CYS A 60 1.28 -4.16 5.76
CA CYS A 60 2.18 -5.29 5.68
C CYS A 60 3.64 -4.85 5.76
N SER A 61 3.95 -3.58 5.39
CA SER A 61 5.28 -3.01 5.54
C SER A 61 5.72 -3.02 7.01
N THR A 62 4.84 -2.65 7.93
CA THR A 62 5.19 -2.58 9.36
C THR A 62 5.40 -3.98 9.93
N ARG A 63 4.57 -4.95 9.54
CA ARG A 63 4.75 -6.35 9.94
C ARG A 63 6.02 -6.96 9.34
N LEU A 64 6.30 -6.68 8.07
CA LEU A 64 7.48 -7.18 7.37
C LEU A 64 8.77 -6.59 7.95
N ILE A 65 8.80 -5.29 8.23
CA ILE A 65 9.95 -4.62 8.86
C ILE A 65 10.26 -5.29 10.21
N LYS A 66 9.25 -5.48 11.07
CA LYS A 66 9.43 -6.16 12.36
C LYS A 66 9.96 -7.58 12.20
N LEU A 67 9.42 -8.35 11.24
CA LEU A 67 9.91 -9.71 10.97
C LEU A 67 11.36 -9.72 10.47
N ILE A 68 11.77 -8.73 9.66
CA ILE A 68 13.15 -8.60 9.20
C ILE A 68 14.07 -8.25 10.38
N GLU A 69 13.67 -7.33 11.25
CA GLU A 69 14.42 -6.96 12.46
C GLU A 69 14.59 -8.17 13.40
N GLU A 70 13.52 -8.94 13.63
CA GLU A 70 13.58 -10.18 14.42
C GLU A 70 14.46 -11.24 13.75
N ALA A 71 14.37 -11.38 12.42
CA ALA A 71 15.19 -12.31 11.65
C ALA A 71 16.68 -11.96 11.74
N GLN A 72 17.05 -10.68 11.72
CA GLN A 72 18.44 -10.24 11.86
C GLN A 72 19.08 -10.64 13.20
N LEU A 73 18.28 -10.71 14.26
CA LEU A 73 18.74 -11.05 15.60
C LEU A 73 18.75 -12.57 15.87
N SER A 74 17.98 -13.34 15.10
CA SER A 74 17.71 -14.76 15.39
C SER A 74 18.23 -15.75 14.35
N LEU A 75 18.46 -15.31 13.11
CA LEU A 75 18.88 -16.17 12.00
C LEU A 75 20.37 -16.05 11.70
N SER A 76 20.93 -17.11 11.13
CA SER A 76 22.32 -17.10 10.68
C SER A 76 22.50 -16.19 9.45
N PRO A 77 23.71 -15.64 9.22
CA PRO A 77 24.01 -14.82 8.05
C PRO A 77 23.68 -15.52 6.72
N GLU A 78 23.89 -16.83 6.62
CA GLU A 78 23.61 -17.62 5.42
C GLU A 78 22.11 -17.69 5.12
N THR A 79 21.30 -17.81 6.18
CA THR A 79 19.84 -17.87 6.07
C THR A 79 19.28 -16.50 5.65
N LEU A 80 19.83 -15.41 6.18
CA LEU A 80 19.46 -14.05 5.81
C LEU A 80 19.79 -13.75 4.34
N GLU A 81 20.97 -14.19 3.87
CA GLU A 81 21.40 -14.07 2.47
C GLU A 81 20.46 -14.82 1.51
N GLU A 82 20.01 -16.03 1.89
CA GLU A 82 19.03 -16.78 1.11
C GLU A 82 17.69 -16.04 1.01
N PHE A 83 17.21 -15.49 2.12
CA PHE A 83 15.98 -14.69 2.14
C PHE A 83 16.11 -13.41 1.30
N ALA A 84 17.24 -12.72 1.39
CA ALA A 84 17.51 -11.52 0.60
C ALA A 84 17.45 -11.82 -0.90
N LYS A 85 18.09 -12.90 -1.36
CA LYS A 85 18.04 -13.36 -2.76
C LYS A 85 16.62 -13.67 -3.22
N LYS A 86 15.82 -14.35 -2.40
CA LYS A 86 14.42 -14.65 -2.72
C LYS A 86 13.57 -13.38 -2.86
N LEU A 87 13.76 -12.42 -1.95
CA LEU A 87 13.10 -11.11 -2.01
C LEU A 87 13.51 -10.34 -3.26
N GLU A 88 14.80 -10.27 -3.56
CA GLU A 88 15.34 -9.58 -4.73
C GLU A 88 14.78 -10.16 -6.03
N LEU A 89 14.76 -11.49 -6.17
CA LEU A 89 14.17 -12.17 -7.31
C LEU A 89 12.70 -11.78 -7.49
N LYS A 90 11.93 -11.80 -6.40
CA LYS A 90 10.49 -11.48 -6.44
C LYS A 90 10.22 -10.02 -6.82
N VAL A 91 11.08 -9.10 -6.36
CA VAL A 91 11.04 -7.69 -6.76
C VAL A 91 11.33 -7.55 -8.26
N ARG A 92 12.41 -8.15 -8.76
CA ARG A 92 12.74 -8.09 -10.19
C ARG A 92 11.61 -8.63 -11.06
N LEU A 93 11.04 -9.79 -10.73
CA LEU A 93 9.92 -10.37 -11.47
C LEU A 93 8.69 -9.44 -11.50
N SER A 94 8.40 -8.75 -10.41
CA SER A 94 7.30 -7.78 -10.36
C SER A 94 7.54 -6.56 -11.26
N GLN A 95 8.80 -6.15 -11.46
CA GLN A 95 9.17 -5.05 -12.36
C GLN A 95 8.97 -5.44 -13.83
N PHE A 96 9.37 -6.66 -14.22
CA PHE A 96 9.15 -7.18 -15.58
C PHE A 96 7.65 -7.31 -15.94
N GLN A 97 6.81 -7.78 -15.02
CA GLN A 97 5.37 -7.90 -15.26
C GLN A 97 4.65 -6.54 -15.42
N ILE A 98 5.26 -5.44 -14.97
CA ILE A 98 4.75 -4.08 -15.14
C ILE A 98 5.12 -3.52 -16.53
N GLU A 99 6.24 -3.95 -17.10
CA GLU A 99 6.70 -3.51 -18.43
C GLU A 99 5.90 -4.17 -19.57
N GLU A 100 5.48 -5.44 -19.45
CA GLU A 100 4.65 -6.10 -20.47
C GLU A 100 3.19 -5.60 -20.53
N LYS A 101 2.73 -4.84 -19.53
CA LYS A 101 1.36 -4.29 -19.47
C LYS A 101 1.23 -2.82 -19.89
N LYS A 102 2.32 -2.20 -20.35
CA LYS A 102 2.33 -0.84 -20.92
C LYS A 102 2.36 -0.89 -22.43
#